data_AF-V5HNC0-F1
#
_entry.id   AF-V5HNC0-F1
#
_cell.length_a   1.000
_cell.length_b   1.000
_cell.length_c   1.000
_cell.angle_alpha   90.00
_cell.angle_beta   90.00
_cell.angle_gamma   90.00
#
_symmetry.space_group_name_H-M   'P 1'
#
loop_
_entity.id
_entity.type
_entity.pdbx_description
1 polymer ?
#
loop_
_entity_poly.entity_id
_entity_poly.type
_entity_poly.pdbx_seq_one_letter_code
_entity_poly.pdbx_strand_id
1 'polypeptide(L)'
;FILKEFVAILDDIDWMDEQTRQRARQKAQAIQPYIGYPEELLRDALVEEHYRNVTLRPDAYFENIMRLRKWSTDYAFGQLRKPHIKGEWKKHAQVAVVNAYYNSLENCIEFPAGILQGAFFSKDRPSYVNYGAIGFVIGHEITHGFDDRGRQFDKDGNNLNWWEHETDLKFRQRAQCIVEQYGNYTVAEGTMKVNGVNTQGENIADNGGIKEAFNAYKKWVKENGPEAGLPGLKYTPQQLFWSQRRPT
;
A
#
# COMPACT_ATOMS: atom_id res chain seq x y z
N PHE A 1 12.49 -2.06 8.23
CA PHE A 1 13.31 -0.92 7.77
C PHE A 1 12.45 0.19 7.17
N ILE A 2 11.53 -0.10 6.24
CA ILE A 2 10.71 0.91 5.53
C ILE A 2 9.94 1.85 6.48
N LEU A 3 9.08 1.34 7.37
CA LEU A 3 8.34 2.20 8.31
C LEU A 3 9.25 3.05 9.22
N LYS A 4 10.39 2.49 9.64
CA LYS A 4 11.40 3.24 10.42
C LYS A 4 11.99 4.39 9.59
N GLU A 5 12.15 4.17 8.29
CA GLU A 5 12.62 5.20 7.37
C GLU A 5 11.57 6.28 7.13
N PHE A 6 10.30 5.93 6.94
CA PHE A 6 9.21 6.90 6.87
C PHE A 6 9.20 7.83 8.09
N VAL A 7 9.28 7.26 9.30
CA VAL A 7 9.35 8.03 10.55
C VAL A 7 10.60 8.92 10.61
N ALA A 8 11.76 8.43 10.17
CA ALA A 8 12.97 9.25 10.10
C ALA A 8 12.84 10.41 9.10
N ILE A 9 12.17 10.20 7.96
CA ILE A 9 11.89 11.25 6.98
C ILE A 9 11.00 12.34 7.59
N LEU A 10 10.04 11.98 8.45
CA LEU A 10 9.23 12.97 9.18
C LEU A 10 10.07 13.88 10.09
N ASP A 11 11.21 13.39 10.60
CA ASP A 11 12.13 14.19 11.44
C ASP A 11 12.95 15.19 10.60
N ASP A 12 13.17 14.89 9.33
CA ASP A 12 14.02 15.70 8.44
C ASP A 12 13.25 16.75 7.61
N ILE A 13 11.93 16.60 7.45
CA ILE A 13 11.14 17.56 6.66
C ILE A 13 11.00 18.92 7.35
N ASP A 14 11.06 19.99 6.56
CA ASP A 14 11.05 21.39 7.01
C ASP A 14 9.66 22.06 6.96
N TRP A 15 8.71 21.41 6.29
CA TRP A 15 7.44 22.01 5.92
C TRP A 15 6.30 21.63 6.88
N MET A 16 6.53 20.71 7.80
CA MET A 16 5.55 20.24 8.78
C MET A 16 5.90 20.74 10.18
N ASP A 17 4.94 21.38 10.84
CA ASP A 17 5.07 21.80 12.23
C ASP A 17 5.22 20.60 13.18
N GLU A 18 5.76 20.84 14.38
CA GLU A 18 6.07 19.77 15.34
C GLU A 18 4.81 19.04 15.84
N GLN A 19 3.66 19.72 16.00
CA GLN A 19 2.45 19.06 16.48
C GLN A 19 1.90 18.11 15.43
N THR A 20 1.80 18.55 14.17
CA THR A 20 1.37 17.68 13.06
C THR A 20 2.37 16.54 12.85
N ARG A 21 3.68 16.79 13.01
CA ARG A 21 4.72 15.75 12.92
C ARG A 21 4.57 14.66 13.96
N GLN A 22 4.27 15.02 15.21
CA GLN A 22 4.02 14.05 16.26
C GLN A 22 2.77 13.21 15.97
N ARG A 23 1.68 13.84 15.51
CA ARG A 23 0.47 13.11 15.09
C ARG A 23 0.73 12.19 13.90
N ALA A 24 1.51 12.64 12.92
CA ALA A 24 1.92 11.83 11.76
C ALA A 24 2.75 10.61 12.19
N ARG A 25 3.68 10.79 13.14
CA ARG A 25 4.47 9.70 13.72
C ARG A 25 3.57 8.67 14.41
N GLN A 26 2.63 9.14 15.23
CA GLN A 26 1.67 8.26 15.92
C GLN A 26 0.81 7.49 14.91
N LYS A 27 0.34 8.14 13.85
CA LYS A 27 -0.40 7.48 12.77
C LYS A 27 0.43 6.40 12.08
N ALA A 28 1.66 6.72 11.69
CA ALA A 28 2.55 5.79 11.01
C ALA A 28 2.84 4.55 11.89
N GLN A 29 3.10 4.77 13.18
CA GLN A 29 3.36 3.70 14.14
C GLN A 29 2.12 2.85 14.44
N ALA A 30 0.91 3.39 14.21
CA ALA A 30 -0.34 2.66 14.39
C ALA A 30 -0.73 1.81 13.17
N ILE A 31 -0.04 1.96 12.01
CA ILE A 31 -0.32 1.19 10.80
C ILE A 31 -0.22 -0.31 11.09
N GLN A 32 -1.30 -1.04 10.84
CA GLN A 32 -1.33 -2.50 11.01
C GLN A 32 -0.93 -3.22 9.71
N PRO A 33 0.11 -4.08 9.72
CA PRO A 33 0.48 -4.86 8.56
C PRO A 33 -0.27 -6.20 8.50
N TYR A 34 -0.79 -6.49 7.32
CA TYR A 34 -1.52 -7.70 6.98
C TYR A 34 -0.82 -8.41 5.81
N ILE A 35 -0.26 -9.60 6.04
CA ILE A 35 0.68 -10.23 5.11
C ILE A 35 0.25 -11.65 4.76
N GLY A 36 0.11 -11.93 3.47
CA GLY A 36 -0.23 -13.26 2.95
C GLY A 36 -1.73 -13.53 2.98
N TYR A 37 -2.23 -14.03 4.11
CA TYR A 37 -3.62 -14.45 4.27
C TYR A 37 -4.06 -14.51 5.74
N PRO A 38 -5.35 -14.32 6.02
CA PRO A 38 -5.93 -14.56 7.35
C PRO A 38 -5.86 -16.05 7.74
N GLU A 39 -5.48 -16.32 8.99
CA GLU A 39 -5.37 -17.69 9.53
C GLU A 39 -6.70 -18.47 9.47
N GLU A 40 -7.85 -17.76 9.48
CA GLU A 40 -9.17 -18.36 9.29
C GLU A 40 -9.30 -19.16 7.99
N LEU A 41 -8.60 -18.79 6.92
CA LEU A 41 -8.67 -19.52 5.65
C LEU A 41 -7.99 -20.89 5.69
N LEU A 42 -7.16 -21.15 6.70
CA LEU A 42 -6.54 -22.46 6.91
C LEU A 42 -7.44 -23.40 7.72
N ARG A 43 -8.63 -22.96 8.13
CA ARG A 43 -9.56 -23.71 8.97
C ARG A 43 -10.83 -24.02 8.19
N ASP A 44 -10.91 -25.20 7.60
CA ASP A 44 -12.04 -25.65 6.76
C ASP A 44 -13.40 -25.37 7.41
N ALA A 45 -13.55 -25.69 8.71
CA ALA A 45 -14.79 -25.45 9.45
C ALA A 45 -15.26 -23.97 9.43
N LEU A 46 -14.34 -23.00 9.44
CA LEU A 46 -14.70 -21.58 9.36
C LEU A 46 -15.10 -21.15 7.95
N VAL A 47 -14.44 -21.73 6.94
CA VAL A 47 -14.77 -21.48 5.53
C VAL A 47 -16.14 -22.07 5.19
N GLU A 48 -16.39 -23.31 5.61
CA GLU A 48 -17.68 -23.98 5.47
C GLU A 48 -18.80 -23.22 6.18
N GLU A 49 -18.59 -22.77 7.42
CA GLU A 49 -19.56 -22.00 8.18
C GLU A 49 -19.93 -20.66 7.51
N HIS A 50 -18.96 -20.02 6.85
CA HIS A 50 -19.17 -18.78 6.10
C HIS A 50 -20.07 -19.01 4.88
N TYR A 51 -19.85 -20.11 4.16
CA TYR A 51 -20.58 -20.45 2.93
C TYR A 51 -21.76 -21.42 3.15
N ARG A 52 -22.14 -21.72 4.40
CA ARG A 52 -23.17 -22.74 4.72
C ARG A 52 -24.53 -22.55 4.03
N ASN A 53 -24.88 -21.31 3.70
CA ASN A 53 -26.14 -20.95 3.04
C ASN A 53 -26.01 -20.80 1.51
N VAL A 54 -24.87 -21.18 0.95
CA VAL A 54 -24.60 -21.15 -0.49
C VAL A 54 -24.65 -22.57 -1.05
N THR A 55 -25.61 -22.81 -1.93
CA THR A 55 -25.73 -24.08 -2.66
C THR A 55 -25.62 -23.81 -4.15
N LEU A 56 -24.64 -24.43 -4.80
CA LEU A 56 -24.37 -24.30 -6.24
C LEU A 56 -24.68 -25.61 -6.95
N ARG A 57 -25.11 -25.54 -8.22
CA ARG A 57 -25.36 -26.72 -9.06
C ARG A 57 -24.34 -26.79 -10.20
N PRO A 58 -23.73 -27.94 -10.50
CA PRO A 58 -22.69 -28.05 -11.53
C PRO A 58 -23.11 -27.60 -12.95
N ASP A 59 -24.39 -27.71 -13.28
CA ASP A 59 -24.98 -27.50 -14.60
C ASP A 59 -25.74 -26.16 -14.75
N ALA A 60 -25.69 -25.28 -13.74
CA ALA A 60 -26.51 -24.06 -13.67
C ALA A 60 -25.67 -22.79 -13.47
N TYR A 61 -24.78 -22.47 -14.43
CA TYR A 61 -23.85 -21.35 -14.30
C TYR A 61 -24.56 -20.01 -14.02
N PHE A 62 -25.57 -19.66 -14.81
CA PHE A 62 -26.27 -18.38 -14.65
C PHE A 62 -26.97 -18.28 -13.28
N GLU A 63 -27.67 -19.33 -12.88
CA GLU A 63 -28.34 -19.40 -11.58
C GLU A 63 -27.35 -19.36 -10.41
N ASN A 64 -26.19 -20.00 -10.54
CA ASN A 64 -25.13 -19.92 -9.54
C ASN A 64 -24.63 -18.48 -9.37
N ILE A 65 -24.41 -17.74 -10.46
CA ILE A 65 -24.01 -16.33 -10.40
C ILE A 65 -25.11 -15.50 -9.72
N MET A 66 -26.40 -15.73 -10.05
CA MET A 66 -27.50 -15.02 -9.39
C MET A 66 -27.59 -15.34 -7.89
N ARG A 67 -27.38 -16.60 -7.49
CA ARG A 67 -27.34 -17.05 -6.09
C ARG A 67 -26.20 -16.39 -5.32
N LEU A 68 -25.00 -16.38 -5.88
CA LEU A 68 -23.83 -15.75 -5.28
C LEU A 68 -24.00 -14.23 -5.12
N ARG A 69 -24.54 -13.56 -6.15
CA ARG A 69 -24.85 -12.11 -6.07
C ARG A 69 -25.86 -11.82 -4.97
N LYS A 70 -26.96 -12.59 -4.90
CA LYS A 70 -27.95 -12.43 -3.84
C LYS A 70 -27.32 -12.64 -2.46
N TRP A 71 -26.57 -13.73 -2.27
CA TRP A 71 -25.90 -14.02 -1.00
C TRP A 71 -24.93 -12.91 -0.59
N SER A 72 -24.10 -12.41 -1.52
CA SER A 72 -23.16 -11.31 -1.25
C SER A 72 -23.89 -10.04 -0.81
N THR A 73 -25.00 -9.72 -1.47
CA THR A 73 -25.86 -8.58 -1.10
C THR A 73 -26.44 -8.78 0.30
N ASP A 74 -27.09 -9.93 0.55
CA ASP A 74 -27.70 -10.23 1.85
C ASP A 74 -26.66 -10.20 2.98
N TYR A 75 -25.45 -10.74 2.74
CA TYR A 75 -24.33 -10.71 3.68
C TYR A 75 -23.92 -9.28 4.04
N ALA A 76 -23.75 -8.42 3.02
CA ALA A 76 -23.36 -7.02 3.19
C ALA A 76 -24.43 -6.22 3.95
N PHE A 77 -25.70 -6.33 3.56
CA PHE A 77 -26.81 -5.68 4.27
C PHE A 77 -26.95 -6.20 5.72
N GLY A 78 -26.66 -7.48 5.95
CA GLY A 78 -26.62 -8.08 7.29
C GLY A 78 -25.54 -7.52 8.22
N GLN A 79 -24.56 -6.77 7.70
CA GLN A 79 -23.55 -6.09 8.53
C GLN A 79 -23.98 -4.69 9.00
N LEU A 80 -25.04 -4.10 8.42
CA LEU A 80 -25.40 -2.68 8.63
C LEU A 80 -25.59 -2.28 10.11
N ARG A 81 -26.10 -3.18 10.93
CA ARG A 81 -26.35 -2.94 12.38
C ARG A 81 -25.33 -3.62 13.28
N LYS A 82 -24.30 -4.25 12.72
CA LYS A 82 -23.22 -4.89 13.47
C LYS A 82 -22.09 -3.90 13.70
N PRO A 83 -21.37 -3.99 14.82
CA PRO A 83 -20.19 -3.17 15.03
C PRO A 83 -19.13 -3.50 13.97
N HIS A 84 -18.39 -2.48 13.55
CA HIS A 84 -17.17 -2.68 12.77
C HIS A 84 -16.05 -3.06 13.73
N ILE A 85 -15.62 -4.32 13.67
CA ILE A 85 -14.53 -4.85 14.49
C ILE A 85 -13.25 -4.68 13.67
N LYS A 86 -12.41 -3.73 14.10
CA LYS A 86 -11.06 -3.57 13.53
C LYS A 86 -10.26 -4.83 13.77
N GLY A 87 -9.41 -5.23 12.82
CA GLY A 87 -8.66 -6.48 12.96
C GLY A 87 -9.21 -7.64 12.13
N GLU A 88 -10.48 -7.56 11.70
CA GLU A 88 -11.15 -8.65 11.00
C GLU A 88 -10.83 -8.68 9.50
N TRP A 89 -9.55 -8.71 9.17
CA TRP A 89 -9.10 -8.62 7.77
C TRP A 89 -9.61 -9.74 6.86
N LYS A 90 -10.08 -10.87 7.39
CA LYS A 90 -10.82 -11.88 6.62
C LYS A 90 -12.05 -11.34 5.87
N LYS A 91 -12.60 -10.20 6.31
CA LYS A 91 -13.74 -9.54 5.64
C LYS A 91 -13.36 -8.80 4.37
N HIS A 92 -12.09 -8.44 4.20
CA HIS A 92 -11.59 -7.67 3.07
C HIS A 92 -10.34 -8.27 2.40
N ALA A 93 -9.78 -9.35 2.95
CA ALA A 93 -8.57 -10.00 2.43
C ALA A 93 -8.79 -10.60 1.04
N GLN A 94 -7.98 -10.17 0.08
CA GLN A 94 -7.98 -10.69 -1.29
C GLN A 94 -6.71 -11.51 -1.57
N VAL A 95 -6.60 -12.71 -0.97
CA VAL A 95 -5.35 -13.50 -0.90
C VAL A 95 -4.73 -13.84 -2.27
N ALA A 96 -5.56 -14.21 -3.25
CA ALA A 96 -5.13 -14.66 -4.56
C ALA A 96 -5.02 -13.52 -5.59
N VAL A 97 -4.66 -12.32 -5.14
CA VAL A 97 -4.51 -11.12 -5.97
C VAL A 97 -3.05 -10.68 -6.01
N VAL A 98 -2.57 -10.29 -7.20
CA VAL A 98 -1.24 -9.70 -7.38
C VAL A 98 -1.38 -8.18 -7.26
N ASN A 99 -1.53 -7.70 -6.03
CA ASN A 99 -1.63 -6.27 -5.70
C ASN A 99 -1.27 -6.02 -4.23
N ALA A 100 -1.23 -4.76 -3.80
CA ALA A 100 -1.19 -4.33 -2.41
C ALA A 100 -2.16 -3.18 -2.18
N TYR A 101 -2.50 -2.91 -0.92
CA TYR A 101 -3.51 -1.90 -0.57
C TYR A 101 -3.23 -1.22 0.76
N TYR A 102 -3.59 0.06 0.86
CA TYR A 102 -3.77 0.79 2.11
C TYR A 102 -5.25 1.04 2.37
N ASN A 103 -5.72 0.75 3.59
CA ASN A 103 -7.08 1.00 4.01
C ASN A 103 -7.12 2.12 5.06
N SER A 104 -7.63 3.29 4.67
CA SER A 104 -7.74 4.46 5.54
C SER A 104 -8.65 4.27 6.75
N LEU A 105 -9.68 3.40 6.67
CA LEU A 105 -10.63 3.19 7.77
C LEU A 105 -10.06 2.29 8.87
N GLU A 106 -9.18 1.37 8.50
CA GLU A 106 -8.50 0.48 9.45
C GLU A 106 -7.08 0.94 9.80
N ASN A 107 -6.55 1.94 9.08
CA ASN A 107 -5.15 2.35 9.12
C ASN A 107 -4.23 1.12 9.00
N CYS A 108 -4.41 0.35 7.93
CA CYS A 108 -3.69 -0.90 7.69
C CYS A 108 -3.13 -0.98 6.27
N ILE A 109 -2.09 -1.78 6.10
CA ILE A 109 -1.47 -2.12 4.81
C ILE A 109 -1.61 -3.62 4.57
N GLU A 110 -2.06 -4.00 3.38
CA GLU A 110 -2.37 -5.38 3.00
C GLU A 110 -1.49 -5.84 1.84
N PHE A 111 -0.75 -6.92 2.07
CA PHE A 111 0.08 -7.59 1.08
C PHE A 111 -0.40 -9.03 0.90
N PRO A 112 -1.40 -9.27 0.02
CA PRO A 112 -1.84 -10.60 -0.35
C PRO A 112 -0.70 -11.56 -0.72
N ALA A 113 -0.90 -12.86 -0.49
CA ALA A 113 0.06 -13.87 -0.89
C ALA A 113 0.42 -13.80 -2.38
N GLY A 114 -0.53 -13.40 -3.24
CA GLY A 114 -0.33 -13.27 -4.68
C GLY A 114 0.75 -12.26 -5.11
N ILE A 115 1.02 -11.20 -4.35
CA ILE A 115 2.10 -10.24 -4.67
C ILE A 115 3.46 -10.68 -4.11
N LEU A 116 3.50 -11.57 -3.12
CA LEU A 116 4.73 -11.97 -2.40
C LEU A 116 5.55 -13.04 -3.15
N GLN A 117 5.72 -12.89 -4.46
CA GLN A 117 6.38 -13.86 -5.33
C GLN A 117 7.04 -13.22 -6.55
N GLY A 118 7.80 -14.03 -7.29
CA GLY A 118 8.34 -13.69 -8.61
C GLY A 118 9.23 -12.44 -8.59
N ALA A 119 8.87 -11.44 -9.38
CA ALA A 119 9.62 -10.19 -9.49
C ALA A 119 9.49 -9.28 -8.26
N PHE A 120 8.46 -9.47 -7.43
CA PHE A 120 8.21 -8.61 -6.27
C PHE A 120 8.99 -9.06 -5.04
N PHE A 121 9.02 -10.36 -4.75
CA PHE A 121 9.75 -10.89 -3.60
C PHE A 121 10.28 -12.31 -3.82
N SER A 122 11.49 -12.55 -3.33
CA SER A 122 12.01 -13.88 -3.03
C SER A 122 13.03 -13.75 -1.90
N LYS A 123 13.05 -14.70 -0.98
CA LYS A 123 14.06 -14.73 0.09
C LYS A 123 15.47 -15.04 -0.43
N ASP A 124 15.56 -15.69 -1.60
CA ASP A 124 16.81 -16.25 -2.14
C ASP A 124 17.51 -15.30 -3.14
N ARG A 125 17.05 -14.04 -3.26
CA ARG A 125 17.65 -13.02 -4.13
C ARG A 125 18.22 -11.85 -3.31
N PRO A 126 19.17 -11.08 -3.88
CA PRO A 126 19.81 -10.00 -3.16
C PRO A 126 18.83 -8.95 -2.63
N SER A 127 19.18 -8.36 -1.50
CA SER A 127 18.35 -7.38 -0.80
C SER A 127 18.09 -6.15 -1.66
N TYR A 128 19.08 -5.64 -2.41
CA TYR A 128 18.83 -4.51 -3.33
C TYR A 128 17.69 -4.76 -4.33
N VAL A 129 17.48 -6.02 -4.75
CA VAL A 129 16.37 -6.41 -5.61
C VAL A 129 15.05 -6.40 -4.83
N ASN A 130 15.04 -6.97 -3.62
CA ASN A 130 13.85 -6.95 -2.76
C ASN A 130 13.42 -5.54 -2.34
N TYR A 131 14.37 -4.70 -1.94
CA TYR A 131 14.09 -3.31 -1.57
C TYR A 131 13.59 -2.49 -2.76
N GLY A 132 14.16 -2.68 -3.96
CA GLY A 132 13.71 -2.00 -5.17
C GLY A 132 12.34 -2.46 -5.68
N ALA A 133 11.89 -3.65 -5.27
CA ALA A 133 10.60 -4.23 -5.64
C ALA A 133 9.60 -4.16 -4.47
N ILE A 134 9.44 -5.22 -3.66
CA ILE A 134 8.49 -5.20 -2.55
C ILE A 134 8.77 -4.10 -1.52
N GLY A 135 10.02 -3.68 -1.32
CA GLY A 135 10.33 -2.55 -0.45
C GLY A 135 9.72 -1.24 -0.93
N PHE A 136 9.73 -0.99 -2.24
CA PHE A 136 9.02 0.13 -2.87
C PHE A 136 7.51 0.03 -2.64
N VAL A 137 6.91 -1.14 -2.90
CA VAL A 137 5.47 -1.34 -2.69
C VAL A 137 5.09 -1.11 -1.23
N ILE A 138 5.90 -1.58 -0.27
CA ILE A 138 5.68 -1.32 1.16
C ILE A 138 5.69 0.18 1.47
N GLY A 139 6.65 0.93 0.94
CA GLY A 139 6.71 2.37 1.15
C GLY A 139 5.56 3.12 0.45
N HIS A 140 5.13 2.63 -0.71
CA HIS A 140 3.98 3.17 -1.44
C HIS A 140 2.69 3.05 -0.61
N GLU A 141 2.39 1.86 -0.07
CA GLU A 141 1.21 1.66 0.78
C GLU A 141 1.30 2.43 2.11
N ILE A 142 2.50 2.60 2.70
CA ILE A 142 2.67 3.46 3.88
C ILE A 142 2.37 4.92 3.52
N THR A 143 2.87 5.39 2.38
CA THR A 143 2.66 6.78 1.92
C THR A 143 1.20 7.07 1.60
N HIS A 144 0.40 6.09 1.15
CA HIS A 144 -1.05 6.28 0.99
C HIS A 144 -1.75 6.71 2.27
N GLY A 145 -1.22 6.37 3.46
CA GLY A 145 -1.72 6.93 4.73
C GLY A 145 -1.55 8.44 4.87
N PHE A 146 -0.79 9.09 4.00
CA PHE A 146 -0.40 10.49 4.08
C PHE A 146 -0.53 11.25 2.76
N ASP A 147 -1.13 10.62 1.73
CA ASP A 147 -1.44 11.26 0.46
C ASP A 147 -2.63 12.24 0.58
N ASP A 148 -3.15 12.75 -0.54
CA ASP A 148 -4.25 13.73 -0.55
C ASP A 148 -5.54 13.23 0.13
N ARG A 149 -5.77 11.91 0.17
CA ARG A 149 -6.95 11.27 0.79
C ARG A 149 -6.63 10.70 2.16
N GLY A 150 -5.60 9.87 2.27
CA GLY A 150 -5.24 9.18 3.51
C GLY A 150 -4.91 10.15 4.63
N ARG A 151 -4.32 11.33 4.33
CA ARG A 151 -4.06 12.37 5.35
C ARG A 151 -5.33 12.88 6.05
N GLN A 152 -6.52 12.71 5.45
CA GLN A 152 -7.79 13.14 6.04
C GLN A 152 -8.28 12.20 7.15
N PHE A 153 -7.62 11.05 7.32
CA PHE A 153 -7.96 10.06 8.34
C PHE A 153 -6.91 10.09 9.46
N ASP A 154 -7.33 10.04 10.71
CA ASP A 154 -6.42 9.96 11.86
C ASP A 154 -5.82 8.55 12.03
N LYS A 155 -5.06 8.33 13.12
CA LYS A 155 -4.45 7.03 13.44
C LYS A 155 -5.47 5.91 13.68
N ASP A 156 -6.71 6.26 14.00
CA ASP A 156 -7.81 5.36 14.28
C ASP A 156 -8.75 5.23 13.08
N GLY A 157 -8.39 5.81 11.92
CA GLY A 157 -9.19 5.72 10.69
C GLY A 157 -10.46 6.58 10.71
N ASN A 158 -10.54 7.60 11.59
CA ASN A 158 -11.63 8.56 11.57
C ASN A 158 -11.33 9.67 10.57
N ASN A 159 -12.30 10.04 9.74
CA ASN A 159 -12.19 11.22 8.87
C ASN A 159 -12.29 12.49 9.73
N LEU A 160 -11.14 13.01 10.14
CA LEU A 160 -10.97 14.12 11.06
C LEU A 160 -9.78 14.95 10.61
N ASN A 161 -9.91 16.28 10.57
CA ASN A 161 -8.74 17.12 10.34
C ASN A 161 -7.84 17.12 11.59
N TRP A 162 -6.67 16.49 11.48
CA TRP A 162 -5.64 16.44 12.52
C TRP A 162 -4.39 17.26 12.19
N TRP A 163 -4.45 18.07 11.13
CA TRP A 163 -3.33 18.90 10.65
C TRP A 163 -3.54 20.36 11.05
N GLU A 164 -2.45 21.02 11.42
CA GLU A 164 -2.46 22.48 11.57
C GLU A 164 -2.60 23.15 10.19
N HIS A 165 -3.26 24.32 10.17
CA HIS A 165 -3.60 25.02 8.92
C HIS A 165 -2.39 25.32 8.03
N GLU A 166 -1.29 25.81 8.61
CA GLU A 166 -0.06 26.12 7.89
C GLU A 166 0.57 24.88 7.24
N THR A 167 0.51 23.73 7.91
CA THR A 167 1.00 22.45 7.36
C THR A 167 0.09 21.97 6.23
N ASP A 168 -1.23 22.11 6.35
CA ASP A 168 -2.18 21.80 5.27
C ASP A 168 -1.88 22.62 4.01
N LEU A 169 -1.63 23.92 4.15
CA LEU A 169 -1.28 24.80 3.03
C LEU A 169 0.04 24.37 2.37
N LYS A 170 1.09 24.12 3.16
CA LYS A 170 2.39 23.67 2.64
C LYS A 170 2.31 22.31 1.95
N PHE A 171 1.49 21.39 2.46
CA PHE A 171 1.23 20.11 1.80
C PHE A 171 0.60 20.33 0.42
N ARG A 172 -0.46 21.14 0.33
CA ARG A 172 -1.11 21.44 -0.95
C ARG A 172 -0.16 22.07 -1.95
N GLN A 173 0.71 22.99 -1.51
CA GLN A 173 1.75 23.59 -2.36
C GLN A 173 2.73 22.54 -2.91
N ARG A 174 3.16 21.58 -2.09
CA ARG A 174 4.04 20.50 -2.53
C ARG A 174 3.34 19.49 -3.43
N ALA A 175 2.10 19.13 -3.12
CA ALA A 175 1.27 18.27 -3.97
C ALA A 175 1.01 18.91 -5.35
N GLN A 176 0.86 20.23 -5.40
CA GLN A 176 0.70 20.97 -6.64
C GLN A 176 1.90 20.81 -7.59
N CYS A 177 3.13 20.70 -7.07
CA CYS A 177 4.32 20.40 -7.87
C CYS A 177 4.21 19.02 -8.55
N ILE A 178 3.67 18.01 -7.85
CA ILE A 178 3.42 16.68 -8.42
C ILE A 178 2.32 16.76 -9.49
N VAL A 179 1.24 17.49 -9.22
CA VAL A 179 0.15 17.71 -10.20
C VAL A 179 0.70 18.31 -11.50
N GLU A 180 1.54 19.35 -11.39
CA GLU A 180 2.12 20.05 -12.54
C GLU A 180 3.13 19.19 -13.29
N GLN A 181 4.00 18.47 -12.58
CA GLN A 181 4.96 17.56 -13.18
C GLN A 181 4.25 16.49 -14.02
N TYR A 182 3.31 15.77 -13.41
CA TYR A 182 2.64 14.66 -14.08
C TYR A 182 1.63 15.13 -15.12
N GLY A 183 1.00 16.30 -14.92
CA GLY A 183 0.13 16.93 -15.91
C GLY A 183 0.84 17.34 -17.21
N ASN A 184 2.18 17.42 -17.19
CA ASN A 184 2.99 17.69 -18.37
C ASN A 184 3.41 16.43 -19.14
N TYR A 185 3.14 15.23 -18.62
CA TYR A 185 3.38 13.99 -19.37
C TYR A 185 2.32 13.78 -20.45
N THR A 186 2.79 13.38 -21.62
CA THR A 186 1.96 12.96 -22.75
C THR A 186 2.08 11.46 -22.97
N VAL A 187 0.96 10.83 -23.28
CA VAL A 187 0.81 9.40 -23.57
C VAL A 187 0.08 9.23 -24.90
N ALA A 188 -0.11 7.98 -25.36
CA ALA A 188 -0.73 7.66 -26.64
C ALA A 188 -0.09 8.44 -27.81
N GLU A 189 1.23 8.27 -27.96
CA GLU A 189 2.03 8.94 -29.01
C GLU A 189 1.92 10.46 -29.02
N GLY A 190 1.66 11.07 -27.85
CA GLY A 190 1.59 12.52 -27.69
C GLY A 190 0.18 13.12 -27.78
N THR A 191 -0.85 12.29 -27.97
CA THR A 191 -2.23 12.76 -28.20
C THR A 191 -3.02 13.02 -26.92
N MET A 192 -2.58 12.46 -25.78
CA MET A 192 -3.29 12.59 -24.50
C MET A 192 -2.34 13.06 -23.41
N LYS A 193 -2.82 13.94 -22.52
CA LYS A 193 -2.11 14.33 -21.30
C LYS A 193 -2.55 13.48 -20.13
N VAL A 194 -1.61 13.13 -19.26
CA VAL A 194 -1.94 12.55 -17.95
C VAL A 194 -2.67 13.60 -17.12
N ASN A 195 -3.71 13.19 -16.39
CA ASN A 195 -4.39 14.09 -15.47
C ASN A 195 -3.68 14.06 -14.11
N GLY A 196 -2.76 15.01 -13.90
CA GLY A 196 -1.97 15.10 -12.67
C GLY A 196 -2.78 15.27 -11.38
N VAL A 197 -4.00 15.83 -11.46
CA VAL A 197 -4.92 15.93 -10.29
C VAL A 197 -5.48 14.56 -9.94
N ASN A 198 -5.93 13.79 -10.93
CA ASN A 198 -6.53 12.48 -10.71
C ASN A 198 -5.49 11.45 -10.23
N THR A 199 -4.24 11.55 -10.69
CA THR A 199 -3.17 10.62 -10.34
C THR A 199 -2.36 11.05 -9.11
N GLN A 200 -2.67 12.19 -8.48
CA GLN A 200 -1.79 12.79 -7.48
C GLN A 200 -1.51 11.88 -6.28
N GLY A 201 -2.51 11.13 -5.80
CA GLY A 201 -2.35 10.23 -4.65
C GLY A 201 -1.34 9.12 -4.93
N GLU A 202 -1.53 8.41 -6.04
CA GLU A 202 -0.59 7.39 -6.55
C GLU A 202 0.80 7.99 -6.80
N ASN A 203 0.87 9.19 -7.39
CA ASN A 203 2.14 9.84 -7.67
C ASN A 203 2.88 10.25 -6.40
N ILE A 204 2.17 10.68 -5.35
CA ILE A 204 2.73 10.96 -4.02
C ILE A 204 3.26 9.65 -3.42
N ALA A 205 2.45 8.59 -3.48
CA ALA A 205 2.80 7.26 -2.98
C ALA A 205 4.04 6.67 -3.67
N ASP A 206 4.13 6.79 -5.00
CA ASP A 206 5.30 6.37 -5.77
C ASP A 206 6.59 7.10 -5.38
N ASN A 207 6.50 8.42 -5.23
CA ASN A 207 7.67 9.24 -4.87
C ASN A 207 8.10 9.02 -3.41
N GLY A 208 7.14 8.89 -2.49
CA GLY A 208 7.40 8.55 -1.09
C GLY A 208 7.98 7.16 -0.94
N GLY A 209 7.31 6.16 -1.51
CA GLY A 209 7.69 4.76 -1.40
C GLY A 209 9.07 4.44 -1.95
N ILE A 210 9.45 5.03 -3.09
CA ILE A 210 10.79 4.79 -3.65
C ILE A 210 11.89 5.46 -2.82
N LYS A 211 11.62 6.64 -2.24
CA LYS A 211 12.53 7.35 -1.34
C LYS A 211 12.76 6.55 -0.06
N GLU A 212 11.67 6.07 0.55
CA GLU A 212 11.71 5.22 1.73
C GLU A 212 12.47 3.92 1.47
N ALA A 213 12.16 3.23 0.38
CA ALA A 213 12.80 1.97 0.02
C ALA A 213 14.31 2.11 -0.22
N PHE A 214 14.72 3.16 -0.94
CA PHE A 214 16.13 3.38 -1.22
C PHE A 214 16.92 3.77 0.03
N ASN A 215 16.37 4.64 0.89
CA ASN A 215 17.02 4.99 2.14
C ASN A 215 17.08 3.80 3.11
N ALA A 216 16.01 3.02 3.20
CA ALA A 216 15.95 1.79 3.99
C ALA A 216 16.99 0.76 3.52
N TYR A 217 17.20 0.62 2.21
CA TYR A 217 18.26 -0.21 1.66
C TYR A 217 19.66 0.30 2.04
N LYS A 218 19.92 1.61 1.94
CA LYS A 218 21.19 2.20 2.38
C LYS A 218 21.46 1.94 3.87
N LYS A 219 20.43 2.06 4.73
CA LYS A 219 20.54 1.73 6.17
C LYS A 219 20.82 0.24 6.38
N TRP A 220 20.13 -0.64 5.64
CA TRP A 220 20.38 -2.07 5.68
C TRP A 220 21.83 -2.42 5.30
N VAL A 221 22.38 -1.81 4.24
CA VAL A 221 23.79 -1.98 3.83
C VAL A 221 24.75 -1.47 4.91
N LYS A 222 24.44 -0.36 5.59
CA LYS A 222 25.27 0.14 6.69
C LYS A 222 25.32 -0.83 7.87
N GLU A 223 24.24 -1.56 8.13
CA GLU A 223 24.13 -2.51 9.24
C GLU A 223 24.66 -3.91 8.89
N ASN A 224 24.52 -4.36 7.64
CA ASN A 224 24.80 -5.74 7.22
C ASN A 224 26.01 -5.87 6.28
N GLY A 225 26.57 -4.75 5.82
CA GLY A 225 27.59 -4.71 4.79
C GLY A 225 27.02 -4.75 3.37
N PRO A 226 27.84 -4.41 2.36
CA PRO A 226 27.43 -4.45 0.96
C PRO A 226 27.29 -5.89 0.44
N GLU A 227 26.25 -6.13 -0.35
CA GLU A 227 26.07 -7.40 -1.06
C GLU A 227 26.89 -7.46 -2.36
N ALA A 228 27.19 -8.67 -2.82
CA ALA A 228 27.79 -8.89 -4.12
C ALA A 228 26.83 -8.49 -5.26
N GLY A 229 27.39 -8.02 -6.37
CA GLY A 229 26.64 -7.79 -7.60
C GLY A 229 26.15 -9.09 -8.24
N LEU A 230 25.19 -8.98 -9.14
CA LEU A 230 24.71 -10.14 -9.91
C LEU A 230 25.77 -10.56 -10.95
N PRO A 231 26.09 -11.86 -11.07
CA PRO A 231 27.03 -12.34 -12.06
C PRO A 231 26.54 -12.02 -13.48
N GLY A 232 27.45 -11.62 -14.37
CA GLY A 232 27.13 -11.25 -15.75
C GLY A 232 26.58 -9.84 -15.95
N LEU A 233 26.29 -9.09 -14.87
CA LEU A 233 25.84 -7.70 -14.93
C LEU A 233 26.93 -6.74 -14.42
N LYS A 234 27.27 -5.73 -15.23
CA LYS A 234 28.25 -4.69 -14.89
C LYS A 234 27.59 -3.50 -14.17
N TYR A 235 26.77 -3.78 -13.16
CA TYR A 235 26.05 -2.77 -12.38
C TYR A 235 26.29 -2.95 -10.88
N THR A 236 26.37 -1.84 -10.15
CA THR A 236 26.47 -1.87 -8.70
C THR A 236 25.15 -2.31 -8.07
N PRO A 237 25.15 -2.85 -6.83
CA PRO A 237 23.92 -3.11 -6.07
C PRO A 237 22.95 -1.91 -6.02
N GLN A 238 23.48 -0.69 -5.89
CA GLN A 238 22.65 0.52 -5.90
C GLN A 238 22.03 0.81 -7.27
N GLN A 239 22.73 0.53 -8.38
CA GLN A 239 22.14 0.65 -9.72
C GLN A 239 21.09 -0.45 -9.95
N LEU A 240 21.36 -1.66 -9.47
CA LEU A 240 20.44 -2.79 -9.60
C LEU A 240 19.16 -2.60 -8.77
N PHE A 241 19.17 -1.84 -7.67
CA PHE A 241 17.96 -1.40 -6.98
C PHE A 241 16.98 -0.71 -7.95
N TRP A 242 17.48 0.22 -8.79
CA TRP A 242 16.64 0.97 -9.73
C TRP A 242 16.18 0.14 -10.94
N SER A 243 16.82 -0.99 -11.21
CA SER A 243 16.44 -1.89 -12.32
C SER A 243 15.14 -2.67 -12.08
N GLN A 244 14.66 -2.72 -10.83
CA GLN A 244 13.47 -3.49 -10.47
C GLN A 244 12.16 -2.72 -10.67
N ARG A 245 12.23 -1.43 -11.02
CA ARG A 245 11.04 -0.62 -11.31
C ARG A 245 10.42 -1.08 -12.62
N ARG A 246 9.25 -1.71 -12.56
CA ARG A 246 8.36 -1.73 -13.71
C ARG A 246 7.67 -0.36 -13.82
N PRO A 247 7.52 0.20 -15.03
CA PRO A 247 6.54 1.25 -15.23
C PRO A 247 5.16 0.67 -14.90
N THR A 248 4.48 1.28 -13.93
CA THR A 248 3.03 1.15 -13.72
C THR A 248 2.28 1.86 -14.82
#